data_AF-A0A179UE59-F1
#
_entry.id   AF-A0A179UE59-F1
#
_cell.length_a   1.000
_cell.length_b   1.000
_cell.length_c   1.000
_cell.angle_alpha   90.00
_cell.angle_beta   90.00
_cell.angle_gamma   90.00
#
_symmetry.space_group_name_H-M   'P 1'
#
loop_
_entity.id
_entity.type
_entity.pdbx_description
1 polymer ?
#
loop_
_entity_poly.entity_id
_entity_poly.type
_entity_poly.pdbx_seq_one_letter_code
_entity_poly.pdbx_strand_id
1 'polypeptide(L)'
;MKASRVFERMLENSIKSMGLERELGLQGSARVRGPQRDKQPDCSNSPRTLPAGRTTQSPSMVVEVADSEGQSQVDADARWWLENLDGDVKIALTIPIQNGDKRDCHLKVGGRRSPDQNRPA
;
A
#
# COMPACT_ATOMS: atom_id res chain seq x y z
N MET A 1 -14.88 -4.43 -15.30
CA MET A 1 -14.15 -3.36 -14.56
C MET A 1 -13.44 -4.05 -13.40
N LYS A 2 -12.13 -3.85 -13.21
CA LYS A 2 -11.40 -4.47 -12.08
C LYS A 2 -11.78 -3.77 -10.77
N ALA A 3 -11.98 -4.52 -9.69
CA ALA A 3 -12.33 -3.97 -8.38
C ALA A 3 -11.28 -2.96 -7.88
N SER A 4 -10.00 -3.21 -8.16
CA SER A 4 -8.90 -2.28 -7.85
C SER A 4 -9.12 -0.85 -8.34
N ARG A 5 -9.70 -0.67 -9.54
CA ARG A 5 -9.98 0.67 -10.08
C ARG A 5 -11.11 1.41 -9.36
N VAL A 6 -12.05 0.67 -8.76
CA VAL A 6 -13.10 1.26 -7.92
C VAL A 6 -12.50 1.76 -6.61
N PHE A 7 -11.69 0.93 -5.96
CA PHE A 7 -11.03 1.29 -4.71
C PHE A 7 -9.99 2.40 -4.87
N GLU A 8 -9.25 2.43 -5.99
CA GLU A 8 -8.36 3.54 -6.33
C GLU A 8 -9.13 4.87 -6.37
N ARG A 9 -10.29 4.92 -7.06
CA ARG A 9 -11.13 6.14 -7.09
C ARG A 9 -11.67 6.54 -5.72
N MET A 10 -12.04 5.55 -4.89
CA MET A 10 -12.50 5.82 -3.52
C MET A 10 -11.38 6.41 -2.66
N LEU A 11 -10.16 5.89 -2.81
CA LEU A 11 -8.98 6.42 -2.14
C LEU A 11 -8.64 7.84 -2.61
N GLU A 12 -8.66 8.09 -3.92
CA GLU A 12 -8.45 9.44 -4.48
C GLU A 12 -9.46 10.44 -3.94
N ASN A 13 -10.74 10.06 -3.88
CA ASN A 13 -11.80 10.93 -3.34
C ASN A 13 -11.59 11.21 -1.85
N SER A 14 -11.14 10.20 -1.09
CA SER A 14 -10.81 10.37 0.34
C SER A 14 -9.60 11.29 0.52
N ILE A 15 -8.55 11.16 -0.31
CA ILE A 15 -7.38 12.05 -0.28
C ILE A 15 -7.79 13.50 -0.56
N LYS A 16 -8.66 13.71 -1.55
CA LYS A 16 -9.19 15.05 -1.87
C LYS A 16 -10.05 15.63 -0.75
N SER A 17 -10.91 14.83 -0.12
CA SER A 17 -11.75 15.33 0.98
C SER A 17 -10.95 15.69 2.24
N MET A 18 -9.77 15.07 2.41
CA MET A 18 -8.80 15.42 3.45
C MET A 18 -7.93 16.64 3.09
N GLY A 19 -8.03 17.20 1.88
CA GLY A 19 -7.20 18.32 1.42
C GLY A 19 -5.73 17.94 1.16
N LEU A 20 -5.46 16.65 0.89
CA LEU A 20 -4.11 16.10 0.72
C LEU A 20 -3.73 15.88 -0.76
N GLU A 21 -4.56 16.32 -1.71
CA GLU A 21 -4.35 16.08 -3.15
C GLU A 21 -3.09 16.75 -3.71
N ARG A 22 -2.61 17.79 -3.04
CA ARG A 22 -1.35 18.47 -3.36
C ARG A 22 -0.15 17.86 -2.63
N GLU A 23 -0.37 17.09 -1.58
CA GLU A 23 0.69 16.49 -0.77
C GLU A 23 1.03 15.06 -1.22
N LEU A 24 0.07 14.34 -1.79
CA LEU A 24 0.24 12.98 -2.29
C LEU A 24 0.30 12.93 -3.81
N GLY A 25 1.25 12.14 -4.31
CA GLY A 25 1.38 11.75 -5.72
C GLY A 25 0.92 10.32 -5.93
N LEU A 26 -0.05 10.15 -6.84
CA LEU A 26 -0.48 8.84 -7.33
C LEU A 26 0.63 8.28 -8.24
N GLN A 27 1.20 7.15 -7.84
CA GLN A 27 2.22 6.42 -8.62
C GLN A 27 1.61 5.26 -9.42
N GLY A 28 0.34 4.92 -9.16
CA GLY A 28 -0.41 3.90 -9.90
C GLY A 28 0.17 2.50 -9.69
N SER A 29 0.19 1.69 -10.73
CA SER A 29 0.62 0.28 -10.68
C SER A 29 2.04 0.07 -11.20
N ALA A 30 2.99 0.95 -10.85
CA ALA A 30 4.38 0.79 -11.30
C ALA A 30 5.04 -0.45 -10.66
N ARG A 31 5.77 -1.24 -11.46
CA ARG A 31 6.49 -2.41 -10.95
C ARG A 31 7.61 -1.99 -10.01
N VAL A 32 7.66 -2.61 -8.84
CA VAL A 32 8.70 -2.44 -7.83
C VAL A 32 9.56 -3.70 -7.78
N ARG A 33 10.88 -3.50 -7.83
CA ARG A 33 11.86 -4.58 -7.73
C ARG A 33 12.17 -4.86 -6.28
N GLY A 34 12.08 -6.12 -5.87
CA GLY A 34 12.46 -6.55 -4.53
C GLY A 34 13.54 -7.64 -4.54
N PRO A 35 14.02 -8.06 -3.36
CA PRO A 35 15.18 -8.95 -3.24
C PRO A 35 14.93 -10.36 -3.80
N GLN A 36 13.70 -10.87 -3.65
CA GLN A 36 13.34 -12.24 -4.05
C GLN A 36 12.44 -12.31 -5.28
N ARG A 37 11.62 -11.28 -5.53
CA ARG A 37 10.73 -11.18 -6.68
C ARG A 37 10.40 -9.72 -6.96
N ASP A 38 9.93 -9.43 -8.16
CA ASP A 38 9.28 -8.17 -8.46
C ASP A 38 7.80 -8.24 -8.08
N LYS A 39 7.23 -7.11 -7.66
CA LYS A 39 5.77 -6.97 -7.49
C LYS A 39 5.26 -5.73 -8.18
N GLN A 40 3.99 -5.78 -8.56
CA GLN A 40 3.26 -4.64 -9.10
C GLN A 40 2.05 -4.40 -8.21
N PRO A 41 1.91 -3.22 -7.57
CA PRO A 41 0.75 -2.93 -6.76
C PRO A 41 -0.45 -2.67 -7.67
N ASP A 42 -1.66 -2.91 -7.19
CA ASP A 42 -2.87 -2.45 -7.88
C ASP A 42 -2.91 -0.92 -7.96
N CYS A 43 -2.55 -0.26 -6.87
CA CYS A 43 -2.40 1.20 -6.78
C CYS A 43 -1.33 1.55 -5.75
N SER A 44 -0.62 2.66 -5.95
CA SER A 44 0.40 3.14 -5.03
C SER A 44 0.49 4.66 -4.97
N ASN A 45 0.96 5.15 -3.81
CA ASN A 45 1.02 6.57 -3.48
C ASN A 45 2.31 6.90 -2.73
N SER A 46 2.82 8.11 -2.96
CA SER A 46 3.92 8.68 -2.18
C SER A 46 3.70 10.16 -1.89
N PRO A 47 4.28 10.70 -0.81
CA PRO A 47 4.40 12.15 -0.65
C PRO A 47 5.09 12.77 -1.86
N ARG A 48 4.63 13.93 -2.32
CA ARG A 48 5.31 14.70 -3.38
C ARG A 48 6.64 15.24 -2.91
N THR A 49 6.69 15.64 -1.64
CA THR A 49 7.94 16.01 -0.96
C THR A 49 8.45 14.79 -0.20
N LEU A 50 9.51 14.17 -0.71
CA LEU A 50 10.11 13.00 -0.06
C LEU A 50 11.03 13.43 1.09
N PRO A 51 11.08 12.66 2.20
CA PRO A 51 12.09 12.84 3.24
C PRO A 51 13.51 12.70 2.67
N ALA A 52 14.48 13.35 3.33
CA ALA A 52 15.89 13.26 2.95
C ALA A 52 16.36 11.79 2.91
N GLY A 53 17.14 11.45 1.88
CA GLY A 53 17.65 10.09 1.66
C GLY A 53 16.66 9.13 1.00
N ARG A 54 15.44 9.55 0.69
CA ARG A 54 14.45 8.71 0.01
C ARG A 54 14.36 8.99 -1.48
N THR A 55 14.10 7.95 -2.27
CA THR A 55 13.92 8.05 -3.72
C THR A 55 12.47 7.80 -4.13
N THR A 56 12.13 8.15 -5.38
CA THR A 56 10.80 7.89 -5.96
C THR A 56 10.63 6.45 -6.47
N GLN A 57 11.63 5.57 -6.30
CA GLN A 57 11.63 4.22 -6.85
C GLN A 57 10.68 3.28 -6.11
N SER A 58 10.41 3.55 -4.84
CA SER A 58 9.53 2.76 -3.99
C SER A 58 8.39 3.61 -3.47
N PRO A 59 7.15 3.13 -3.49
CA PRO A 59 6.02 3.86 -2.96
C PRO A 59 6.03 3.91 -1.43
N SER A 60 5.42 4.93 -0.84
CA SER A 60 5.21 5.01 0.61
C SER A 60 3.98 4.23 1.08
N MET A 61 2.96 4.14 0.21
CA MET A 61 1.74 3.39 0.46
C MET A 61 1.37 2.57 -0.77
N VAL A 62 0.96 1.32 -0.55
CA VAL A 62 0.44 0.42 -1.58
C VAL A 62 -0.96 -0.05 -1.23
N VAL A 63 -1.76 -0.27 -2.26
CA VAL A 63 -3.09 -0.88 -2.18
C VAL A 63 -3.06 -2.17 -2.99
N GLU A 64 -3.54 -3.26 -2.40
CA GLU A 64 -3.73 -4.55 -3.05
C GLU A 64 -5.20 -4.97 -2.88
N VAL A 65 -5.88 -5.21 -3.99
CA VAL A 65 -7.29 -5.64 -4.02
C VAL A 65 -7.35 -7.07 -4.52
N ALA A 66 -7.63 -7.99 -3.61
CA ALA A 66 -7.70 -9.42 -3.88
C ALA A 66 -9.16 -9.84 -4.10
N ASP A 67 -9.48 -10.46 -5.24
CA ASP A 67 -10.86 -10.86 -5.61
C ASP A 67 -11.10 -12.38 -5.45
N SER A 68 -10.02 -13.17 -5.48
CA SER A 68 -10.11 -14.63 -5.38
C SER A 68 -8.98 -15.26 -4.57
N GLU A 69 -8.02 -14.44 -4.13
CA GLU A 69 -6.88 -14.85 -3.35
C GLU A 69 -7.29 -15.14 -1.89
N GLY A 70 -6.76 -16.23 -1.33
CA GLY A 70 -6.99 -16.56 0.06
C GLY A 70 -6.38 -15.54 1.02
N GLN A 71 -6.93 -15.42 2.23
CA GLN A 71 -6.46 -14.47 3.23
C GLN A 71 -4.96 -14.60 3.56
N SER A 72 -4.42 -15.82 3.53
CA SER A 72 -2.99 -16.10 3.74
C SER A 72 -2.11 -15.49 2.65
N GLN A 73 -2.57 -15.49 1.39
CA GLN A 73 -1.87 -14.88 0.27
C GLN A 73 -1.87 -13.36 0.39
N VAL A 74 -3.03 -12.78 0.72
CA VAL A 74 -3.16 -11.34 0.96
C VAL A 74 -2.26 -10.85 2.10
N ASP A 75 -2.19 -11.63 3.19
CA ASP A 75 -1.31 -11.31 4.32
C ASP A 75 0.18 -11.47 3.96
N ALA A 76 0.54 -12.46 3.14
CA ALA A 76 1.89 -12.63 2.62
C ALA A 76 2.29 -11.47 1.71
N ASP A 77 1.36 -10.97 0.89
CA ASP A 77 1.57 -9.83 0.02
C ASP A 77 1.74 -8.52 0.80
N ALA A 78 0.94 -8.30 1.85
CA ALA A 78 1.11 -7.16 2.75
C ALA A 78 2.49 -7.18 3.45
N ARG A 79 2.89 -8.34 3.99
CA ARG A 79 4.22 -8.53 4.60
C ARG A 79 5.32 -8.27 3.59
N TRP A 80 5.18 -8.79 2.37
CA TRP A 80 6.17 -8.60 1.33
C TRP A 80 6.46 -7.13 1.09
N TRP A 81 5.41 -6.31 0.94
CA TRP A 81 5.55 -4.86 0.74
C TRP A 81 6.22 -4.17 1.92
N LEU A 82 5.76 -4.49 3.13
CA LEU A 82 6.27 -3.86 4.34
C LEU A 82 7.70 -4.26 4.67
N GLU A 83 8.17 -5.44 4.28
CA GLU A 83 9.48 -5.96 4.72
C GLU A 83 10.58 -5.80 3.67
N ASN A 84 10.27 -5.89 2.38
CA ASN A 84 11.30 -6.10 1.34
C ASN A 84 11.84 -4.85 0.64
N LEU A 85 11.40 -3.65 1.02
CA LEU A 85 11.77 -2.41 0.33
C LEU A 85 12.50 -1.43 1.25
N ASP A 86 13.40 -1.93 2.10
CA ASP A 86 14.18 -1.14 3.07
C ASP A 86 13.34 -0.20 3.97
N GLY A 87 12.04 -0.51 4.08
CA GLY A 87 11.08 0.30 4.83
C GLY A 87 10.53 1.48 4.07
N ASP A 88 10.72 1.56 2.76
CA ASP A 88 10.07 2.54 1.92
C ASP A 88 8.56 2.34 1.88
N VAL A 89 8.02 1.13 1.92
CA VAL A 89 6.58 1.01 2.14
C VAL A 89 6.29 1.14 3.63
N LYS A 90 5.54 2.19 3.98
CA LYS A 90 5.09 2.46 5.35
C LYS A 90 3.71 1.91 5.60
N ILE A 91 2.88 1.82 4.57
CA ILE A 91 1.49 1.37 4.66
C ILE A 91 1.21 0.37 3.54
N ALA A 92 0.73 -0.82 3.90
CA ALA A 92 0.12 -1.75 2.96
C ALA A 92 -1.37 -1.86 3.29
N LEU A 93 -2.21 -1.41 2.36
CA LEU A 93 -3.66 -1.50 2.42
C LEU A 93 -4.12 -2.71 1.63
N THR A 94 -4.69 -3.71 2.30
CA THR A 94 -5.25 -4.87 1.61
C THR A 94 -6.76 -4.92 1.71
N ILE A 95 -7.40 -5.25 0.59
CA ILE A 95 -8.85 -5.30 0.44
C ILE A 95 -9.19 -6.67 -0.18
N PRO A 96 -9.25 -7.75 0.61
CA PRO A 96 -9.84 -9.01 0.18
C PRO A 96 -11.34 -8.85 -0.04
N ILE A 97 -11.80 -9.29 -1.21
CA ILE A 97 -13.19 -9.41 -1.60
C ILE A 97 -13.53 -10.89 -1.57
N GLN A 98 -14.47 -11.27 -0.72
CA GLN A 98 -14.92 -12.66 -0.64
C GLN A 98 -16.11 -12.86 -1.56
N ASN A 99 -15.95 -13.74 -2.55
CA ASN A 99 -17.04 -14.19 -3.41
C ASN A 99 -17.70 -15.44 -2.80
N GLY A 100 -18.62 -15.22 -1.86
CA GLY A 100 -19.53 -16.23 -1.29
C GLY A 100 -20.96 -15.67 -1.16
N ASP A 101 -21.87 -16.39 -0.47
CA ASP A 101 -23.27 -15.95 -0.27
C ASP A 101 -23.39 -14.60 0.47
N LYS A 102 -22.33 -14.20 1.18
CA LYS A 102 -22.10 -12.82 1.67
C LYS A 102 -20.89 -12.23 0.97
N ARG A 103 -21.07 -11.08 0.33
CA ARG A 103 -19.97 -10.22 -0.12
C ARG A 103 -19.42 -9.50 1.11
N ASP A 104 -18.19 -9.83 1.49
CA ASP A 104 -17.49 -9.16 2.58
C ASP A 104 -16.18 -8.53 2.07
N CYS A 105 -15.83 -7.39 2.65
CA CYS A 105 -14.64 -6.62 2.33
C CYS A 105 -14.01 -6.16 3.64
N HIS A 106 -12.79 -6.62 3.92
CA HIS A 106 -12.05 -6.20 5.11
C HIS A 106 -10.93 -5.25 4.71
N LEU A 107 -10.76 -4.16 5.45
CA LEU A 107 -9.62 -3.27 5.28
C LEU A 107 -8.55 -3.64 6.30
N LYS A 108 -7.36 -4.04 5.83
CA LYS A 108 -6.21 -4.21 6.72
C LYS A 108 -5.17 -3.14 6.43
N VAL A 109 -4.73 -2.46 7.50
CA VAL A 109 -3.65 -1.48 7.46
C VAL A 109 -2.47 -2.09 8.20
N GLY A 110 -1.40 -2.41 7.49
CA GLY A 110 -0.13 -2.79 8.08
C GLY A 110 0.86 -1.63 7.99
N GLY A 111 1.61 -1.37 9.06
CA GLY A 111 2.69 -0.39 9.05
C GLY A 111 3.88 -0.83 9.90
N ARG A 112 5.09 -0.34 9.56
CA ARG A 112 6.27 -0.53 10.42
C ARG A 112 6.15 0.40 11.61
N ARG A 113 6.30 -0.15 12.83
CA ARG A 113 6.55 0.68 14.02
C ARG A 113 7.91 1.37 13.85
N SER A 114 7.96 2.68 14.07
CA SER A 114 9.24 3.39 14.23
C SER A 114 10.03 2.72 15.35
N PRO A 115 11.34 2.48 15.21
CA PRO A 115 12.14 2.06 16.35
C PRO A 115 12.05 3.15 17.41
N ASP A 116 11.71 2.74 18.62
CA ASP A 116 11.57 3.60 19.79
C ASP A 116 12.85 4.43 19.97
N GLN A 117 12.72 5.75 20.00
CA GLN A 117 13.82 6.66 20.31
C GLN A 117 14.05 6.64 21.82
N ASN A 118 14.56 5.53 22.33
CA ASN A 118 14.97 5.47 23.74
C ASN A 118 16.37 4.88 23.85
N ARG A 119 17.36 5.75 23.68
CA ARG A 119 18.74 5.50 24.12
C ARG A 119 19.19 6.73 24.90
N PRO A 120 19.54 6.61 26.20
CA PRO A 120 20.15 7.71 26.91
C PRO A 120 21.53 8.03 26.31
N ALA A 121 21.88 9.31 26.37
CA ALA A 121 23.14 9.90 25.91
C ALA A 121 24.38 9.27 26.57
#